data_AF-A0A0L6WJ97-F1
#
_entry.id   AF-A0A0L6WJ97-F1
#
_cell.length_a   1.000
_cell.length_b   1.000
_cell.length_c   1.000
_cell.angle_alpha   90.00
_cell.angle_beta   90.00
_cell.angle_gamma   90.00
#
_symmetry.space_group_name_H-M   'P 1'
#
loop_
_entity.id
_entity.type
_entity.pdbx_description
1 polymer ?
#
loop_
_entity_poly.entity_id
_entity_poly.type
_entity_poly.pdbx_seq_one_letter_code
_entity_poly.pdbx_strand_id
1 'polypeptide(L)'
;HITPKLSTLPPHILLHLIYLTFPQSSLPDLPKLVRQRQTFYWLSISLHIVDRTFYVACMHVLRSTHIPAYDQLVRAPYTSAPFPLLAPQVQMVNSSPYAPIPPSNQNQNQHASPLSAIQRETKSIALKVREDVWADDSELHHERDGAYKDLLDHAQPRARLEDLVRVYGVQSGVICLEPRLFPPSSTYYTPTAPLLSTAHSHSPDASTSTHLTNKPSSAPTTKSVSNLFLSFFKSRQKPSASPSPSSPSSTESSPFPSSTHPSHPEPQTKTTPIPMSKLTITLTPRSASLILADSTSRRTIVSVYRYDEPLESVARRPVGAG
;
A
#
# COMPACT_ATOMS: atom_id res chain seq x y z
N HIS A 1 -31.17 -30.32 -4.65
CA HIS A 1 -31.39 -29.12 -5.47
C HIS A 1 -30.51 -28.00 -4.95
N ILE A 2 -29.50 -27.58 -5.71
CA ILE A 2 -28.68 -26.42 -5.35
C ILE A 2 -29.37 -25.21 -5.96
N THR A 3 -29.91 -24.33 -5.11
CA THR A 3 -30.49 -23.06 -5.58
C THR A 3 -29.35 -22.16 -6.04
N PRO A 4 -29.34 -21.69 -7.30
CA PRO A 4 -28.26 -20.85 -7.80
C PRO A 4 -28.22 -19.54 -7.00
N LYS A 5 -27.03 -19.19 -6.51
CA LYS A 5 -26.77 -17.92 -5.81
C LYS A 5 -25.80 -17.08 -6.63
N LEU A 6 -25.91 -15.75 -6.55
CA LEU A 6 -25.01 -14.83 -7.24
C LEU A 6 -23.54 -15.09 -6.87
N SER A 7 -23.28 -15.45 -5.60
CA SER A 7 -21.95 -15.79 -5.09
C SER A 7 -21.35 -17.08 -5.65
N THR A 8 -22.17 -17.94 -6.28
CA THR A 8 -21.70 -19.20 -6.91
C THR A 8 -21.33 -19.03 -8.38
N LEU A 9 -21.57 -17.85 -8.97
CA LEU A 9 -21.25 -17.59 -10.37
C LEU A 9 -19.75 -17.39 -10.56
N PRO A 10 -19.17 -17.86 -11.68
CA PRO A 10 -17.80 -17.56 -12.04
C PRO A 10 -17.52 -16.05 -12.19
N PRO A 11 -16.32 -15.55 -11.84
CA PRO A 11 -16.00 -14.12 -11.90
C PRO A 11 -16.20 -13.46 -13.26
N HIS A 12 -15.94 -14.18 -14.37
CA HIS A 12 -16.11 -13.65 -15.71
C HIS A 12 -17.59 -13.39 -16.07
N ILE A 13 -18.51 -14.21 -15.54
CA ILE A 13 -19.96 -13.99 -15.69
C ILE A 13 -20.40 -12.76 -14.91
N LEU A 14 -19.89 -12.59 -13.68
CA LEU A 14 -20.18 -11.40 -12.86
C LEU A 14 -19.72 -10.13 -13.55
N LEU A 15 -18.51 -10.13 -14.11
CA LEU A 15 -18.00 -9.01 -14.90
C LEU A 15 -18.86 -8.74 -16.12
N HIS A 16 -19.27 -9.79 -16.85
CA HIS A 16 -20.16 -9.64 -18.00
C HIS A 16 -21.50 -8.99 -17.60
N LEU A 17 -22.13 -9.43 -16.50
CA LEU A 17 -23.34 -8.81 -15.97
C LEU A 17 -23.15 -7.33 -15.66
N ILE A 18 -22.01 -6.96 -15.05
CA ILE A 18 -21.68 -5.56 -14.79
C ILE A 18 -21.54 -4.79 -16.11
N TYR A 19 -20.86 -5.35 -17.12
CA TYR A 19 -20.73 -4.69 -18.42
C TYR A 19 -22.06 -4.48 -19.13
N LEU A 20 -23.04 -5.38 -18.92
CA LEU A 20 -24.39 -5.22 -19.44
C LEU A 20 -25.17 -4.07 -18.77
N THR A 21 -24.77 -3.61 -17.58
CA THR A 21 -25.39 -2.43 -16.95
C THR A 21 -24.96 -1.11 -17.59
N PHE A 22 -23.85 -1.09 -18.36
CA PHE A 22 -23.42 0.14 -19.02
C PHE A 22 -24.32 0.50 -20.20
N PRO A 23 -24.50 1.81 -20.47
CA PRO A 23 -25.34 2.27 -21.57
C PRO A 23 -24.80 1.78 -22.92
N GLN A 24 -25.55 0.88 -23.57
CA GLN A 24 -25.19 0.32 -24.88
C GLN A 24 -25.59 1.26 -26.02
N SER A 25 -26.76 1.90 -25.92
CA SER A 25 -27.32 2.79 -26.95
C SER A 25 -27.11 4.27 -26.63
N SER A 26 -26.87 5.07 -27.67
CA SER A 26 -26.99 6.52 -27.61
C SER A 26 -28.47 6.90 -27.53
N LEU A 27 -28.92 7.37 -26.37
CA LEU A 27 -30.22 8.02 -26.21
C LEU A 27 -30.03 9.49 -26.63
N PRO A 28 -30.96 10.08 -27.39
CA PRO A 28 -30.81 11.43 -27.92
C PRO A 28 -30.65 12.51 -26.83
N ASP A 29 -31.27 12.32 -25.67
CA ASP A 29 -31.36 13.37 -24.65
C ASP A 29 -30.15 13.42 -23.69
N LEU A 30 -29.34 12.36 -23.60
CA LEU A 30 -28.25 12.29 -22.63
C LEU A 30 -26.98 11.62 -23.17
N PRO A 31 -25.81 12.31 -23.13
CA PRO A 31 -24.55 11.76 -23.58
C PRO A 31 -24.24 10.40 -22.92
N LYS A 32 -23.64 9.49 -23.70
CA LYS A 32 -23.28 8.14 -23.23
C LYS A 32 -22.36 8.18 -22.00
N LEU A 33 -21.44 9.15 -21.96
CA LEU A 33 -20.47 9.32 -20.88
C LEU A 33 -21.15 9.67 -19.54
N VAL A 34 -22.12 10.59 -19.56
CA VAL A 34 -22.86 11.01 -18.36
C VAL A 34 -23.61 9.82 -17.77
N ARG A 35 -24.30 9.05 -18.61
CA ARG A 35 -24.98 7.81 -18.17
C ARG A 35 -24.01 6.77 -17.63
N GLN A 36 -22.83 6.66 -18.22
CA GLN A 36 -21.80 5.75 -17.73
C GLN A 36 -21.29 6.18 -16.34
N ARG A 37 -21.07 7.48 -16.10
CA ARG A 37 -20.67 8.02 -14.79
C ARG A 37 -21.76 7.82 -13.73
N GLN A 38 -23.02 8.08 -14.07
CA GLN A 38 -24.16 7.78 -13.21
C GLN A 38 -24.24 6.29 -12.87
N THR A 39 -23.97 5.41 -13.85
CA THR A 39 -23.89 3.96 -13.62
C THR A 39 -22.76 3.64 -12.64
N PHE A 40 -21.56 4.17 -12.84
CA PHE A 40 -20.44 3.97 -11.89
C PHE A 40 -20.77 4.44 -10.48
N TYR A 41 -21.48 5.57 -10.35
CA TYR A 41 -21.90 6.10 -9.05
C TYR A 41 -22.88 5.18 -8.35
N TRP A 42 -23.92 4.76 -9.07
CA TRP A 42 -24.87 3.77 -8.58
C TRP A 42 -24.18 2.47 -8.17
N LEU A 43 -23.27 1.95 -9.01
CA LEU A 43 -22.47 0.77 -8.74
C LEU A 43 -21.65 0.94 -7.45
N SER A 44 -21.02 2.10 -7.25
CA SER A 44 -20.19 2.37 -6.07
C SER A 44 -21.00 2.46 -4.76
N ILE A 45 -22.25 2.92 -4.82
CA ILE A 45 -23.09 3.14 -3.64
C ILE A 45 -24.01 1.96 -3.35
N SER A 46 -24.61 1.31 -4.34
CA SER A 46 -25.69 0.35 -4.08
C SER A 46 -25.18 -1.09 -3.93
N LEU A 47 -24.06 -1.45 -4.56
CA LEU A 47 -23.65 -2.86 -4.64
C LEU A 47 -22.96 -3.42 -3.41
N HIS A 48 -22.48 -2.57 -2.49
CA HIS A 48 -21.93 -3.07 -1.23
C HIS A 48 -22.98 -3.79 -0.36
N ILE A 49 -24.27 -3.63 -0.68
CA ILE A 49 -25.41 -4.19 0.06
C ILE A 49 -25.88 -5.54 -0.54
N VAL A 50 -25.59 -5.81 -1.83
CA VAL A 50 -26.20 -6.94 -2.56
C VAL A 50 -25.46 -8.26 -2.29
N ASP A 51 -24.18 -8.32 -2.64
CA ASP A 51 -23.35 -9.52 -2.50
C ASP A 51 -21.87 -9.15 -2.52
N ARG A 52 -21.06 -9.82 -1.68
CA ARG A 52 -19.62 -9.53 -1.57
C ARG A 52 -18.86 -9.85 -2.86
N THR A 53 -19.17 -10.96 -3.53
CA THR A 53 -18.47 -11.39 -4.75
C THR A 53 -18.80 -10.43 -5.89
N PHE A 54 -20.06 -10.01 -6.00
CA PHE A 54 -20.50 -9.01 -6.96
C PHE A 54 -19.85 -7.63 -6.70
N TYR A 55 -19.79 -7.20 -5.43
CA TYR A 55 -19.08 -5.99 -5.03
C TYR A 55 -17.61 -6.02 -5.45
N VAL A 56 -16.91 -7.15 -5.25
CA VAL A 56 -15.52 -7.30 -5.67
C VAL A 56 -15.38 -7.14 -7.19
N ALA A 57 -16.24 -7.80 -7.98
CA ALA A 57 -16.22 -7.68 -9.44
C ALA A 57 -16.48 -6.23 -9.90
N CYS A 58 -17.44 -5.54 -9.28
CA CYS A 58 -17.72 -4.13 -9.53
C CYS A 58 -16.51 -3.24 -9.19
N MET A 59 -15.91 -3.46 -8.02
CA MET A 59 -14.73 -2.72 -7.61
C MET A 59 -13.54 -2.96 -8.54
N HIS A 60 -13.42 -4.11 -9.20
CA HIS A 60 -12.42 -4.33 -10.24
C HIS A 60 -12.63 -3.39 -11.44
N VAL A 61 -13.86 -3.24 -11.93
CA VAL A 61 -14.17 -2.34 -13.05
C VAL A 61 -13.96 -0.88 -12.66
N LEU A 62 -14.39 -0.48 -11.46
CA LEU A 62 -14.16 0.87 -10.95
C LEU A 62 -12.66 1.17 -10.79
N ARG A 63 -11.90 0.21 -10.26
CA ARG A 63 -10.44 0.30 -10.13
C ARG A 63 -9.76 0.44 -11.49
N SER A 64 -10.05 -0.43 -12.46
CA SER A 64 -9.41 -0.35 -13.77
C SER A 64 -9.66 0.99 -14.48
N THR A 65 -10.78 1.64 -14.17
CA THR A 65 -11.16 2.92 -14.77
C THR A 65 -10.48 4.11 -14.07
N HIS A 66 -10.38 4.10 -12.73
CA HIS A 66 -9.99 5.29 -11.95
C HIS A 66 -8.59 5.20 -11.32
N ILE A 67 -7.95 4.03 -11.28
CA ILE A 67 -6.59 3.86 -10.75
C ILE A 67 -5.57 4.78 -11.44
N PRO A 68 -5.54 4.90 -12.78
CA PRO A 68 -4.55 5.75 -13.44
C PRO A 68 -4.62 7.22 -13.01
N ALA A 69 -5.83 7.74 -12.76
CA ALA A 69 -6.03 9.09 -12.25
C ALA A 69 -5.61 9.20 -10.77
N TYR A 70 -5.86 8.15 -9.97
CA TYR A 70 -5.43 8.10 -8.58
C TYR A 70 -3.90 8.13 -8.45
N ASP A 71 -3.18 7.36 -9.27
CA ASP A 71 -1.71 7.30 -9.24
C ASP A 71 -1.06 8.67 -9.49
N GLN A 72 -1.68 9.53 -10.30
CA GLN A 72 -1.21 10.90 -10.56
C GLN A 72 -1.32 11.81 -9.33
N LEU A 73 -2.24 11.51 -8.42
CA LEU A 73 -2.44 12.29 -7.19
C LEU A 73 -1.50 11.85 -6.07
N VAL A 74 -0.88 10.68 -6.20
CA VAL A 74 0.05 10.18 -5.18
C VAL A 74 1.35 10.96 -5.24
N ARG A 75 1.68 11.63 -4.13
CA ARG A 75 2.87 12.49 -4.05
C ARG A 75 4.07 11.65 -3.63
N ALA A 76 5.22 11.83 -4.28
CA ALA A 76 6.48 11.37 -3.69
C ALA A 76 6.72 12.08 -2.34
N PRO A 77 7.26 11.40 -1.30
CA PRO A 77 7.83 10.05 -1.27
C PRO A 77 6.83 8.93 -0.95
N TYR A 78 5.53 9.21 -1.00
CA TYR A 78 4.48 8.22 -0.70
C TYR A 78 4.30 7.27 -1.88
N THR A 79 4.15 5.98 -1.60
CA THR A 79 3.88 4.97 -2.62
C THR A 79 2.37 4.72 -2.71
N SER A 80 1.83 4.69 -3.93
CA SER A 80 0.48 4.18 -4.20
C SER A 80 0.44 2.67 -4.00
N ALA A 81 1.59 2.03 -4.19
CA ALA A 81 1.77 0.60 -4.04
C ALA A 81 1.53 0.16 -2.58
N PRO A 82 0.55 -0.74 -2.32
CA PRO A 82 0.35 -1.42 -1.03
C PRO A 82 1.55 -2.26 -0.59
N PHE A 83 2.43 -2.51 -1.55
CA PHE A 83 3.60 -3.36 -1.42
C PHE A 83 4.76 -2.51 -1.90
N PRO A 84 5.69 -2.10 -1.03
CA PRO A 84 7.04 -1.88 -1.51
C PRO A 84 7.52 -3.24 -2.04
N LEU A 85 7.23 -3.52 -3.32
CA LEU A 85 7.94 -4.55 -4.06
C LEU A 85 9.38 -4.09 -4.05
N LEU A 86 10.18 -4.75 -3.22
CA LEU A 86 11.63 -4.66 -3.22
C LEU A 86 12.10 -3.21 -2.98
N ALA A 87 12.29 -2.83 -1.70
CA ALA A 87 13.48 -2.02 -1.44
C ALA A 87 14.64 -2.77 -2.13
N PRO A 88 15.44 -2.14 -3.00
CA PRO A 88 16.62 -2.77 -3.53
C PRO A 88 17.34 -3.34 -2.31
N GLN A 89 17.44 -4.66 -2.22
CA GLN A 89 18.45 -5.28 -1.41
C GLN A 89 19.70 -4.54 -1.85
N VAL A 90 20.24 -3.69 -0.98
CA VAL A 90 21.59 -3.20 -1.15
C VAL A 90 22.38 -4.49 -1.17
N GLN A 91 22.69 -4.96 -2.38
CA GLN A 91 23.62 -6.03 -2.61
C GLN A 91 24.93 -5.47 -2.09
N MET A 92 25.17 -5.66 -0.80
CA MET A 92 26.50 -5.68 -0.25
C MET A 92 27.18 -6.80 -1.04
N VAL A 93 27.95 -6.37 -2.02
CA VAL A 93 28.87 -7.16 -2.83
C VAL A 93 29.85 -7.85 -1.88
N ASN A 94 29.43 -8.97 -1.31
CA ASN A 94 30.33 -9.95 -0.73
C ASN A 94 30.75 -10.87 -1.87
N SER A 95 31.89 -10.52 -2.46
CA SER A 95 32.63 -11.28 -3.45
C SER A 95 32.95 -12.67 -2.91
N SER A 96 32.21 -13.69 -3.35
CA SER A 96 32.62 -15.10 -3.22
C SER A 96 32.35 -15.82 -4.54
N PRO A 97 33.38 -16.17 -5.32
CA PRO A 97 33.23 -16.66 -6.70
C PRO A 97 32.82 -18.15 -6.83
N TYR A 98 32.40 -18.83 -5.77
CA TYR A 98 32.14 -20.30 -5.82
C TYR A 98 30.85 -20.80 -5.17
N ALA A 99 29.86 -19.94 -4.91
CA ALA A 99 28.57 -20.41 -4.39
C ALA A 99 27.60 -20.82 -5.52
N PRO A 100 26.99 -22.02 -5.49
CA PRO A 100 25.95 -22.43 -6.43
C PRO A 100 24.74 -21.51 -6.35
N ILE A 101 24.29 -20.99 -7.50
CA ILE A 101 23.13 -20.11 -7.64
C ILE A 101 21.86 -20.96 -7.38
N PRO A 102 21.04 -20.67 -6.35
CA PRO A 102 19.74 -21.31 -6.21
C PRO A 102 18.76 -20.77 -7.27
N PRO A 103 17.81 -21.58 -7.75
CA PRO A 103 16.86 -21.17 -8.78
C PRO A 103 16.00 -20.00 -8.29
N SER A 104 16.05 -18.91 -9.05
CA SER A 104 15.23 -17.70 -8.87
C SER A 104 13.75 -18.05 -8.96
N ASN A 105 13.07 -18.06 -7.81
CA ASN A 105 11.63 -18.25 -7.72
C ASN A 105 10.95 -16.87 -7.81
N GLN A 106 10.66 -16.42 -9.04
CA GLN A 106 10.07 -15.10 -9.32
C GLN A 106 8.59 -14.92 -8.89
N ASN A 107 7.99 -15.85 -8.15
CA ASN A 107 6.55 -15.86 -7.87
C ASN A 107 6.12 -15.55 -6.42
N GLN A 108 6.98 -15.01 -5.56
CA GLN A 108 6.65 -14.75 -4.13
C GLN A 108 6.48 -13.27 -3.75
N ASN A 109 5.98 -12.43 -4.64
CA ASN A 109 5.94 -10.97 -4.42
C ASN A 109 4.57 -10.36 -4.04
N GLN A 110 3.60 -11.09 -3.47
CA GLN A 110 2.24 -10.54 -3.22
C GLN A 110 1.71 -10.60 -1.77
N HIS A 111 2.57 -10.64 -0.74
CA HIS A 111 2.09 -11.04 0.59
C HIS A 111 2.47 -10.07 1.73
N ALA A 112 1.79 -8.92 1.72
CA ALA A 112 1.60 -7.97 2.80
C ALA A 112 0.12 -7.53 2.80
N SER A 113 -0.46 -7.22 3.96
CA SER A 113 -1.91 -7.06 4.17
C SER A 113 -2.58 -6.11 3.15
N PRO A 114 -3.33 -6.63 2.15
CA PRO A 114 -3.89 -5.83 1.06
C PRO A 114 -5.02 -4.89 1.52
N LEU A 115 -5.50 -5.04 2.76
CA LEU A 115 -6.71 -4.41 3.25
C LEU A 115 -6.60 -2.88 3.36
N SER A 116 -5.49 -2.31 3.82
CA SER A 116 -5.37 -0.86 4.06
C SER A 116 -5.27 -0.04 2.77
N ALA A 117 -4.54 -0.54 1.77
CA ALA A 117 -4.42 0.13 0.48
C ALA A 117 -5.70 -0.01 -0.35
N ILE A 118 -6.30 -1.21 -0.37
CA ILE A 118 -7.62 -1.45 -0.95
C ILE A 118 -8.64 -0.48 -0.37
N GLN A 119 -8.62 -0.24 0.95
CA GLN A 119 -9.51 0.72 1.60
C GLN A 119 -9.27 2.17 1.15
N ARG A 120 -8.01 2.58 0.96
CA ARG A 120 -7.68 3.94 0.50
C ARG A 120 -8.12 4.18 -0.94
N GLU A 121 -7.76 3.28 -1.83
CA GLU A 121 -8.18 3.31 -3.24
C GLU A 121 -9.70 3.32 -3.34
N THR A 122 -10.41 2.50 -2.54
CA THR A 122 -11.87 2.47 -2.57
C THR A 122 -12.47 3.81 -2.20
N LYS A 123 -11.89 4.52 -1.22
CA LYS A 123 -12.36 5.86 -0.82
C LYS A 123 -12.09 6.91 -1.88
N SER A 124 -10.91 6.90 -2.52
CA SER A 124 -10.60 7.86 -3.59
C SER A 124 -11.44 7.61 -4.84
N ILE A 125 -11.69 6.35 -5.18
CA ILE A 125 -12.58 5.95 -6.28
C ILE A 125 -14.01 6.43 -6.00
N ALA A 126 -14.56 6.17 -4.82
CA ALA A 126 -15.90 6.62 -4.46
C ALA A 126 -16.04 8.14 -4.51
N LEU A 127 -15.01 8.86 -4.07
CA LEU A 127 -14.95 10.32 -4.18
C LEU A 127 -14.91 10.77 -5.65
N LYS A 128 -14.08 10.15 -6.49
CA LYS A 128 -13.98 10.48 -7.92
C LYS A 128 -15.26 10.25 -8.69
N VAL A 129 -15.87 9.09 -8.50
CA VAL A 129 -17.12 8.75 -9.16
C VAL A 129 -18.24 9.73 -8.75
N ARG A 130 -18.26 10.17 -7.49
CA ARG A 130 -19.21 11.19 -7.02
C ARG A 130 -18.95 12.57 -7.65
N GLU A 131 -17.70 13.02 -7.65
CA GLU A 131 -17.32 14.31 -8.25
C GLU A 131 -17.64 14.35 -9.75
N ASP A 132 -17.41 13.24 -10.46
CA ASP A 132 -17.71 13.13 -11.89
C ASP A 132 -19.21 13.26 -12.18
N VAL A 133 -20.08 12.67 -11.35
CA VAL A 133 -21.54 12.83 -11.49
C VAL A 133 -21.98 14.26 -11.16
N TRP A 134 -21.41 14.86 -10.12
CA TRP A 134 -21.74 16.24 -9.75
C TRP A 134 -21.28 17.28 -10.77
N ALA A 135 -20.15 17.03 -11.43
CA ALA A 135 -19.71 17.85 -12.56
C ALA A 135 -20.68 17.78 -13.75
N ASP A 136 -21.35 16.63 -13.95
CA ASP A 136 -22.35 16.48 -15.00
C ASP A 136 -23.70 17.14 -14.62
N ASP A 137 -24.10 17.07 -13.34
CA ASP A 137 -25.38 17.59 -12.86
C ASP A 137 -25.40 19.12 -12.63
N SER A 138 -24.23 19.74 -12.41
CA SER A 138 -24.12 21.16 -12.10
C SER A 138 -22.95 21.80 -12.83
N GLU A 139 -23.24 22.68 -13.79
CA GLU A 139 -22.22 23.48 -14.49
C GLU A 139 -21.42 24.40 -13.54
N LEU A 140 -21.99 24.74 -12.38
CA LEU A 140 -21.33 25.53 -11.34
C LEU A 140 -20.49 24.67 -10.37
N HIS A 141 -20.49 23.34 -10.55
CA HIS A 141 -19.71 22.45 -9.72
C HIS A 141 -18.23 22.62 -10.06
N HIS A 142 -17.52 23.31 -9.18
CA HIS A 142 -16.07 23.38 -9.25
C HIS A 142 -15.55 22.13 -8.55
N GLU A 143 -14.76 21.31 -9.26
CA GLU A 143 -14.06 20.18 -8.66
C GLU A 143 -13.42 20.66 -7.37
N ARG A 144 -13.77 20.03 -6.25
CA ARG A 144 -13.19 20.41 -4.96
C ARG A 144 -11.77 19.86 -4.94
N ASP A 145 -10.84 20.58 -5.56
CA ASP A 145 -9.40 20.25 -5.61
C ASP A 145 -8.84 19.98 -4.19
N GLY A 146 -9.44 20.61 -3.19
CA GLY A 146 -9.16 20.38 -1.77
C GLY A 146 -9.56 18.99 -1.26
N ALA A 147 -10.61 18.35 -1.78
CA ALA A 147 -11.12 17.09 -1.22
C ALA A 147 -10.14 15.92 -1.39
N TYR A 148 -9.52 15.81 -2.56
CA TYR A 148 -8.44 14.82 -2.77
C TYR A 148 -7.22 15.16 -1.95
N LYS A 149 -6.86 16.44 -1.89
CA LYS A 149 -5.75 16.92 -1.07
C LYS A 149 -5.96 16.55 0.40
N ASP A 150 -7.12 16.83 0.96
CA ASP A 150 -7.46 16.53 2.36
C ASP A 150 -7.45 15.02 2.63
N LEU A 151 -8.00 14.22 1.70
CA LEU A 151 -7.99 12.76 1.81
C LEU A 151 -6.55 12.20 1.80
N LEU A 152 -5.70 12.70 0.90
CA LEU A 152 -4.34 12.23 0.72
C LEU A 152 -3.39 12.77 1.81
N ASP A 153 -3.56 14.01 2.24
CA ASP A 153 -2.80 14.63 3.34
C ASP A 153 -3.01 13.86 4.65
N HIS A 154 -4.17 13.21 4.84
CA HIS A 154 -4.39 12.30 5.97
C HIS A 154 -3.93 10.85 5.69
N ALA A 155 -4.26 10.31 4.52
CA ALA A 155 -4.07 8.89 4.24
C ALA A 155 -2.63 8.50 3.89
N GLN A 156 -1.89 9.37 3.19
CA GLN A 156 -0.52 9.10 2.75
C GLN A 156 0.49 9.07 3.90
N PRO A 157 0.51 10.04 4.84
CA PRO A 157 1.43 10.00 5.98
C PRO A 157 1.21 8.77 6.86
N ARG A 158 -0.06 8.37 7.03
CA ARG A 158 -0.40 7.15 7.77
C ARG A 158 0.14 5.90 7.07
N ALA A 159 -0.03 5.79 5.75
CA ALA A 159 0.55 4.70 4.96
C ALA A 159 2.05 4.58 5.19
N ARG A 160 2.73 5.71 5.04
CA ARG A 160 4.18 5.77 5.14
C ARG A 160 4.65 5.35 6.51
N LEU A 161 3.93 5.77 7.55
CA LEU A 161 4.22 5.35 8.91
C LEU A 161 4.02 3.83 9.11
N GLU A 162 2.97 3.24 8.53
CA GLU A 162 2.74 1.79 8.53
C GLU A 162 3.88 1.03 7.84
N ASP A 163 4.35 1.51 6.69
CA ASP A 163 5.48 0.90 5.98
C ASP A 163 6.80 1.05 6.73
N LEU A 164 7.08 2.23 7.31
CA LEU A 164 8.28 2.46 8.10
C LEU A 164 8.33 1.59 9.35
N VAL A 165 7.21 1.50 10.09
CA VAL A 165 7.12 0.61 11.26
C VAL A 165 7.32 -0.85 10.86
N ARG A 166 6.76 -1.27 9.72
CA ARG A 166 7.00 -2.62 9.19
C ARG A 166 8.48 -2.84 8.89
N VAL A 167 9.12 -1.94 8.15
CA VAL A 167 10.54 -2.08 7.75
C VAL A 167 11.44 -2.11 8.98
N TYR A 168 11.31 -1.14 9.88
CA TYR A 168 12.13 -1.09 11.09
C TYR A 168 11.84 -2.25 12.03
N GLY A 169 10.56 -2.60 12.23
CA GLY A 169 10.17 -3.68 13.14
C GLY A 169 10.57 -5.07 12.65
N VAL A 170 10.57 -5.31 11.34
CA VAL A 170 11.10 -6.54 10.76
C VAL A 170 12.62 -6.57 10.90
N GLN A 171 13.30 -5.44 10.66
CA GLN A 171 14.74 -5.33 10.81
C GLN A 171 15.21 -5.57 12.26
N SER A 172 14.43 -5.15 13.25
CA SER A 172 14.71 -5.40 14.67
C SER A 172 14.24 -6.77 15.18
N GLY A 173 13.53 -7.54 14.37
CA GLY A 173 12.93 -8.82 14.78
C GLY A 173 11.70 -8.70 15.70
N VAL A 174 11.22 -7.49 15.99
CA VAL A 174 10.04 -7.24 16.83
C VAL A 174 8.73 -7.51 16.09
N ILE A 175 8.72 -7.32 14.76
CA ILE A 175 7.57 -7.58 13.91
C ILE A 175 7.87 -8.78 13.01
N CYS A 176 6.95 -9.74 12.95
CA CYS A 176 6.96 -10.76 11.92
C CYS A 176 5.92 -10.46 10.84
N LEU A 177 6.30 -10.69 9.59
CA LEU A 177 5.33 -10.85 8.52
C LEU A 177 4.78 -12.26 8.69
N GLU A 178 3.50 -12.37 9.03
CA GLU A 178 2.79 -13.62 9.35
C GLU A 178 3.44 -14.82 8.62
N PRO A 179 4.09 -15.76 9.35
CA PRO A 179 4.64 -16.94 8.73
C PRO A 179 3.46 -17.66 8.11
N ARG A 180 3.48 -17.82 6.79
CA ARG A 180 2.59 -18.77 6.15
C ARG A 180 2.72 -20.07 6.92
N LEU A 181 1.59 -20.65 7.27
CA LEU A 181 1.45 -22.05 7.68
C LEU A 181 1.88 -22.94 6.50
N PHE A 182 3.14 -22.84 6.07
CA PHE A 182 3.80 -24.01 5.57
C PHE A 182 3.96 -24.88 6.80
N PRO A 183 3.35 -26.08 6.85
CA PRO A 183 3.71 -27.03 7.88
C PRO A 183 5.23 -27.11 7.87
N PRO A 184 5.91 -27.11 9.03
CA PRO A 184 7.33 -27.40 9.04
C PRO A 184 7.46 -28.75 8.33
N SER A 185 7.94 -28.74 7.09
CA SER A 185 8.38 -29.96 6.44
C SER A 185 9.46 -30.46 7.37
N SER A 186 9.09 -31.45 8.18
CA SER A 186 9.98 -32.23 9.00
C SER A 186 10.83 -33.05 8.04
N THR A 187 11.73 -32.38 7.33
CA THR A 187 12.74 -33.03 6.53
C THR A 187 13.94 -33.13 7.44
N TYR A 188 13.89 -34.13 8.33
CA TYR A 188 15.11 -34.80 8.74
C TYR A 188 15.75 -35.33 7.45
N TYR A 189 16.68 -34.58 6.88
CA TYR A 189 17.56 -35.09 5.84
C TYR A 189 18.52 -36.07 6.50
N THR A 190 18.16 -37.35 6.44
CA THR A 190 19.10 -38.45 6.55
C THR A 190 19.99 -38.40 5.31
N PRO A 191 21.32 -38.25 5.43
CA PRO A 191 22.22 -38.25 4.29
C PRO A 191 22.28 -39.68 3.73
N THR A 192 21.57 -39.93 2.63
CA THR A 192 21.71 -41.17 1.88
C THR A 192 22.48 -40.87 0.60
N ALA A 193 23.59 -41.59 0.43
CA ALA A 193 24.60 -41.43 -0.61
C ALA A 193 24.03 -41.55 -2.05
N PRO A 194 24.70 -40.96 -3.04
CA PRO A 194 24.24 -40.97 -4.43
C PRO A 194 24.55 -42.31 -5.10
N LEU A 195 23.55 -42.89 -5.77
CA LEU A 195 23.76 -43.95 -6.75
C LEU A 195 23.44 -43.41 -8.15
N LEU A 196 24.45 -43.54 -9.01
CA LEU A 196 24.46 -43.38 -10.45
C LEU A 196 23.27 -44.04 -11.15
N SER A 197 22.86 -43.44 -12.27
CA SER A 197 22.37 -44.08 -13.53
C SER A 197 21.19 -43.28 -14.08
N THR A 198 20.96 -43.08 -15.38
CA THR A 198 21.73 -43.16 -16.63
C THR A 198 20.93 -42.32 -17.62
N ALA A 199 21.63 -41.65 -18.53
CA ALA A 199 21.11 -40.83 -19.63
C ALA A 199 20.00 -41.51 -20.44
N HIS A 200 19.03 -40.72 -20.93
CA HIS A 200 18.42 -40.92 -22.26
C HIS A 200 18.06 -39.57 -22.89
N SER A 201 18.80 -39.28 -23.96
CA SER A 201 18.56 -38.28 -24.99
C SER A 201 17.25 -38.58 -25.72
N HIS A 202 16.45 -37.57 -26.02
CA HIS A 202 15.75 -37.42 -27.31
C HIS A 202 15.15 -36.00 -27.44
N SER A 203 15.73 -35.25 -28.38
CA SER A 203 15.13 -34.16 -29.16
C SER A 203 15.47 -34.55 -30.63
N PRO A 204 14.65 -34.26 -31.67
CA PRO A 204 14.54 -32.88 -32.16
C PRO A 204 13.24 -32.50 -32.91
N ASP A 205 13.14 -31.19 -33.21
CA ASP A 205 12.55 -30.56 -34.41
C ASP A 205 11.01 -30.61 -34.63
N ALA A 206 10.32 -29.63 -35.24
CA ALA A 206 10.63 -28.31 -35.77
C ALA A 206 9.31 -27.58 -36.16
N SER A 207 9.36 -26.24 -36.19
CA SER A 207 8.71 -25.31 -37.15
C SER A 207 7.20 -25.34 -37.46
N THR A 208 6.48 -24.23 -37.20
CA THR A 208 5.70 -23.42 -38.19
C THR A 208 5.21 -22.13 -37.46
N SER A 209 5.79 -20.94 -37.68
CA SER A 209 5.43 -19.95 -38.71
C SER A 209 3.92 -19.70 -38.88
N THR A 210 3.42 -18.57 -38.37
CA THR A 210 2.68 -17.59 -39.21
C THR A 210 2.70 -16.21 -38.55
N HIS A 211 3.28 -15.30 -39.31
CA HIS A 211 3.41 -13.87 -39.15
C HIS A 211 2.14 -13.20 -39.70
N LEU A 212 1.42 -12.41 -38.88
CA LEU A 212 0.42 -11.46 -39.36
C LEU A 212 0.75 -10.07 -38.82
N THR A 213 1.38 -9.31 -39.70
CA THR A 213 1.53 -7.87 -39.71
C THR A 213 0.19 -7.18 -39.90
N ASN A 214 -0.21 -6.34 -38.93
CA ASN A 214 -1.18 -5.28 -39.18
C ASN A 214 -0.55 -3.93 -38.80
N LYS A 215 -0.24 -3.14 -39.85
CA LYS A 215 0.15 -1.72 -39.80
C LYS A 215 -1.11 -0.84 -39.62
N PRO A 216 -0.95 0.43 -39.21
CA PRO A 216 -1.93 1.16 -38.43
C PRO A 216 -2.88 2.01 -39.28
N SER A 217 -4.11 2.18 -38.80
CA SER A 217 -5.07 3.15 -39.33
C SER A 217 -5.24 4.33 -38.36
N SER A 218 -5.03 5.52 -38.92
CA SER A 218 -5.21 6.88 -38.47
C SER A 218 -6.17 7.19 -37.30
N ALA A 219 -5.69 8.07 -36.43
CA ALA A 219 -6.39 8.81 -35.38
C ALA A 219 -7.60 9.62 -35.87
N PRO A 220 -8.48 9.99 -34.92
CA PRO A 220 -8.81 11.41 -34.77
C PRO A 220 -8.33 11.97 -33.42
N THR A 221 -7.74 13.14 -33.53
CA THR A 221 -7.21 14.04 -32.50
C THR A 221 -8.29 14.54 -31.54
N THR A 222 -8.15 14.23 -30.25
CA THR A 222 -8.84 14.97 -29.18
C THR A 222 -7.82 15.59 -28.25
N LYS A 223 -7.59 16.88 -28.51
CA LYS A 223 -7.13 17.97 -27.64
C LYS A 223 -6.44 17.57 -26.34
N SER A 224 -5.12 17.61 -26.41
CA SER A 224 -4.18 17.97 -25.35
C SER A 224 -4.71 19.15 -24.51
N VAL A 225 -5.06 18.89 -23.25
CA VAL A 225 -5.11 19.93 -22.23
C VAL A 225 -3.86 19.76 -21.38
N SER A 226 -2.98 20.74 -21.52
CA SER A 226 -1.64 20.80 -20.97
C SER A 226 -1.67 20.81 -19.45
N ASN A 227 -0.75 20.05 -18.86
CA ASN A 227 -0.27 20.26 -17.50
C ASN A 227 0.26 21.70 -17.35
N LEU A 228 -0.32 22.45 -16.41
CA LEU A 228 0.28 23.68 -15.89
C LEU A 228 0.40 23.54 -14.37
N PHE A 229 1.49 22.90 -13.96
CA PHE A 229 2.15 23.20 -12.69
C PHE A 229 2.73 24.60 -12.81
N LEU A 230 2.42 25.50 -11.86
CA LEU A 230 3.33 26.55 -11.37
C LEU A 230 2.76 27.19 -10.08
N SER A 231 3.41 26.88 -8.97
CA SER A 231 3.77 27.76 -7.86
C SER A 231 2.83 28.90 -7.42
N PHE A 232 2.27 28.76 -6.20
CA PHE A 232 2.09 29.88 -5.28
C PHE A 232 2.54 29.50 -3.85
N PHE A 233 3.83 29.71 -3.57
CA PHE A 233 4.30 30.02 -2.23
C PHE A 233 4.14 31.53 -2.05
N LYS A 234 3.20 31.97 -1.19
CA LYS A 234 3.27 33.33 -0.65
C LYS A 234 2.59 33.44 0.71
N SER A 235 3.47 33.54 1.70
CA SER A 235 3.44 34.50 2.81
C SER A 235 2.10 34.71 3.53
N ARG A 236 2.01 34.25 4.78
CA ARG A 236 1.33 35.05 5.80
C ARG A 236 2.17 35.15 7.06
N GLN A 237 2.32 36.42 7.43
CA GLN A 237 3.23 36.95 8.40
C GLN A 237 2.81 36.60 9.84
N LYS A 238 3.84 36.35 10.62
CA LYS A 238 3.97 36.39 12.07
C LYS A 238 3.47 37.73 12.64
N PRO A 239 2.73 37.73 13.76
CA PRO A 239 2.85 38.80 14.75
C PRO A 239 3.68 38.33 15.94
N SER A 240 4.54 39.25 16.35
CA SER A 240 5.43 39.28 17.49
C SER A 240 4.72 39.11 18.84
N ALA A 241 5.33 38.35 19.74
CA ALA A 241 5.30 38.63 21.17
C ALA A 241 6.63 38.17 21.79
N SER A 242 7.40 39.13 22.28
CA SER A 242 8.60 38.95 23.10
C SER A 242 8.22 38.38 24.47
N PRO A 243 9.14 37.67 25.15
CA PRO A 243 9.72 38.31 26.33
C PRO A 243 11.23 38.08 26.51
N SER A 244 11.75 38.94 27.37
CA SER A 244 13.11 39.32 27.70
C SER A 244 14.07 38.19 28.13
N PRO A 245 15.40 38.38 27.99
CA PRO A 245 16.40 37.48 28.52
C PRO A 245 16.83 37.89 29.94
N SER A 246 16.92 36.92 30.84
CA SER A 246 17.64 37.03 32.11
C SER A 246 18.59 35.83 32.24
N SER A 247 19.88 36.08 32.05
CA SER A 247 20.99 35.32 32.65
C SER A 247 21.43 36.07 33.93
N PRO A 248 22.44 35.65 34.74
CA PRO A 248 23.24 34.41 34.75
C PRO A 248 23.46 33.81 36.18
N SER A 249 24.04 32.61 36.30
CA SER A 249 24.92 32.14 37.41
C SER A 249 25.27 30.66 37.14
N SER A 250 26.50 30.29 36.78
CA SER A 250 27.72 30.10 37.59
C SER A 250 27.69 28.89 38.52
N THR A 251 28.74 28.06 38.36
CA THR A 251 29.36 27.15 39.36
C THR A 251 28.57 25.93 39.78
N GLU A 252 29.02 24.73 39.38
CA GLU A 252 29.79 23.85 40.30
C GLU A 252 30.35 22.63 39.55
N SER A 253 31.66 22.60 39.45
CA SER A 253 32.46 21.44 39.09
C SER A 253 32.58 20.53 40.32
N SER A 254 32.01 19.33 40.27
CA SER A 254 32.35 18.24 41.20
C SER A 254 32.92 17.05 40.41
N PRO A 255 34.09 16.52 40.81
CA PRO A 255 34.67 15.30 40.28
C PRO A 255 34.18 14.06 41.05
N PHE A 256 34.48 12.87 40.50
CA PHE A 256 34.38 11.50 41.07
C PHE A 256 33.13 10.67 40.74
N PRO A 257 33.20 9.32 40.75
CA PRO A 257 34.35 8.42 40.61
C PRO A 257 34.20 7.41 39.46
N SER A 258 35.34 6.97 38.93
CA SER A 258 35.45 5.85 38.00
C SER A 258 35.01 4.54 38.68
N SER A 259 33.75 4.14 38.48
CA SER A 259 33.25 2.82 38.88
C SER A 259 33.44 1.85 37.72
N THR A 260 34.54 1.11 37.74
CA THR A 260 34.79 -0.06 36.90
C THR A 260 33.84 -1.18 37.32
N HIS A 261 32.62 -1.18 36.77
CA HIS A 261 31.66 -2.27 37.00
C HIS A 261 31.94 -3.41 36.02
N PRO A 262 32.07 -4.66 36.50
CA PRO A 262 32.24 -5.83 35.63
C PRO A 262 30.98 -6.00 34.77
N SER A 263 31.20 -6.06 33.46
CA SER A 263 30.20 -6.29 32.42
C SER A 263 29.55 -7.66 32.60
N HIS A 264 28.49 -7.71 33.41
CA HIS A 264 27.61 -8.86 33.46
C HIS A 264 26.78 -8.87 32.18
N PRO A 265 26.78 -9.96 31.39
CA PRO A 265 25.94 -10.05 30.20
C PRO A 265 24.49 -9.92 30.63
N GLU A 266 23.83 -8.86 30.18
CA GLU A 266 22.42 -8.60 30.43
C GLU A 266 21.60 -9.75 29.81
N PRO A 267 20.71 -10.40 30.57
CA PRO A 267 19.92 -11.51 30.05
C PRO A 267 19.02 -11.01 28.93
N GLN A 268 19.39 -11.35 27.69
CA GLN A 268 18.60 -11.04 26.50
C GLN A 268 17.20 -11.65 26.64
N THR A 269 16.20 -10.80 26.88
CA THR A 269 14.81 -11.25 26.92
C THR A 269 14.42 -11.68 25.51
N LYS A 270 14.04 -12.94 25.34
CA LYS A 270 13.53 -13.44 24.06
C LYS A 270 12.16 -12.83 23.81
N THR A 271 12.11 -11.71 23.10
CA THR A 271 10.87 -11.08 22.66
C THR A 271 10.23 -11.93 21.55
N THR A 272 8.96 -12.29 21.74
CA THR A 272 8.19 -12.98 20.70
C THR A 272 7.75 -11.98 19.63
N PRO A 273 8.09 -12.18 18.34
CA PRO A 273 7.72 -11.24 17.28
C PRO A 273 6.20 -11.09 17.14
N ILE A 274 5.73 -9.87 16.93
CA ILE A 274 4.31 -9.55 16.77
C ILE A 274 3.94 -9.59 15.28
N PRO A 275 2.90 -10.34 14.87
CA PRO A 275 2.42 -10.31 13.49
C PRO A 275 1.96 -8.93 13.05
N MET A 276 2.40 -8.47 11.88
CA MET A 276 1.96 -7.18 11.31
C MET A 276 0.43 -7.09 11.11
N SER A 277 -0.23 -8.23 10.88
CA SER A 277 -1.69 -8.33 10.74
C SER A 277 -2.45 -7.90 12.01
N LYS A 278 -1.81 -8.00 13.18
CA LYS A 278 -2.34 -7.58 14.47
C LYS A 278 -2.02 -6.13 14.82
N LEU A 279 -1.21 -5.44 14.02
CA LEU A 279 -0.81 -4.07 14.28
C LEU A 279 -1.65 -3.09 13.47
N THR A 280 -2.14 -2.05 14.13
CA THR A 280 -2.81 -0.91 13.50
C THR A 280 -2.14 0.37 13.95
N ILE A 281 -1.93 1.30 13.02
CA ILE A 281 -1.36 2.62 13.34
C ILE A 281 -2.45 3.67 13.28
N THR A 282 -2.51 4.51 14.31
CA THR A 282 -3.29 5.74 14.29
C THR A 282 -2.34 6.93 14.22
N LEU A 283 -2.67 7.87 13.35
CA LEU A 283 -1.91 9.10 13.16
C LEU A 283 -2.83 10.30 13.40
N THR A 284 -2.47 11.12 14.37
CA THR A 284 -3.11 12.41 14.64
C THR A 284 -2.10 13.53 14.37
N PRO A 285 -2.54 14.80 14.31
CA PRO A 285 -1.61 15.92 14.18
C PRO A 285 -0.54 15.97 15.28
N ARG A 286 -0.83 15.46 16.49
CA ARG A 286 0.04 15.58 17.67
C ARG A 286 0.67 14.26 18.12
N SER A 287 0.25 13.13 17.56
CA SER A 287 0.73 11.83 18.01
C SER A 287 0.63 10.76 16.93
N ALA A 288 1.46 9.74 17.08
CA ALA A 288 1.34 8.45 16.42
C ALA A 288 1.19 7.37 17.48
N SER A 289 0.23 6.45 17.31
CA SER A 289 0.05 5.34 18.22
C SER A 289 0.05 4.01 17.47
N LEU A 290 0.72 3.02 18.05
CA LEU A 290 0.74 1.64 17.59
C LEU A 290 -0.22 0.83 18.47
N ILE A 291 -1.23 0.26 17.85
CA ILE A 291 -2.32 -0.48 18.50
C ILE A 291 -2.18 -1.95 18.15
N LEU A 292 -2.16 -2.81 19.17
CA LEU A 292 -2.33 -4.24 19.02
C LEU A 292 -3.82 -4.56 18.97
N ALA A 293 -4.27 -5.19 17.89
CA ALA A 293 -5.59 -5.75 17.73
C ALA A 293 -5.49 -7.27 17.84
N ASP A 294 -6.00 -7.80 18.95
CA ASP A 294 -6.30 -9.23 19.11
C ASP A 294 -7.79 -9.48 18.83
N SER A 295 -8.19 -10.74 18.74
CA SER A 295 -9.58 -11.14 18.45
C SER A 295 -10.59 -10.59 19.46
N THR A 296 -10.16 -10.34 20.70
CA THR A 296 -11.01 -9.91 21.81
C THR A 296 -10.72 -8.51 22.31
N SER A 297 -9.58 -7.91 21.95
CA SER A 297 -9.17 -6.64 22.52
C SER A 297 -8.35 -5.79 21.57
N ARG A 298 -8.42 -4.46 21.76
CA ARG A 298 -7.54 -3.49 21.12
C ARG A 298 -6.85 -2.70 22.20
N ARG A 299 -5.52 -2.71 22.22
CA ARG A 299 -4.73 -1.95 23.20
C ARG A 299 -3.63 -1.16 22.51
N THR A 300 -3.40 0.07 22.97
CA THR A 300 -2.28 0.88 22.53
C THR A 300 -1.01 0.35 23.19
N ILE A 301 -0.04 -0.10 22.40
CA ILE A 301 1.26 -0.59 22.89
C ILE A 301 2.19 0.59 23.10
N VAL A 302 2.24 1.49 22.11
CA VAL A 302 3.13 2.64 22.12
C VAL A 302 2.36 3.85 21.61
N SER A 303 2.54 4.99 22.27
CA SER A 303 2.07 6.28 21.79
C SER A 303 3.21 7.28 21.85
N VAL A 304 3.45 7.95 20.73
CA VAL A 304 4.58 8.85 20.53
C VAL A 304 4.03 10.23 20.17
N TYR A 305 4.37 11.24 20.95
CA TYR A 305 4.06 12.62 20.61
C TYR A 305 4.90 13.09 19.42
N ARG A 306 4.26 13.87 18.54
CA ARG A 306 4.85 14.45 17.33
C ARG A 306 4.86 15.97 17.47
N TYR A 307 6.05 16.55 17.42
CA TYR A 307 6.27 18.00 17.35
C TYR A 307 6.87 18.36 15.98
N ASP A 308 6.07 18.23 14.92
CA ASP A 308 6.49 18.42 13.51
C ASP A 308 7.68 17.56 13.05
N GLU A 309 7.94 16.46 13.75
CA GLU A 309 9.02 15.55 13.43
C GLU A 309 8.74 14.72 12.17
N PRO A 310 9.80 14.35 11.42
CA PRO A 310 9.67 13.46 10.26
C PRO A 310 9.15 12.09 10.68
N LEU A 311 8.37 11.45 9.80
CA LEU A 311 7.72 10.17 10.07
C LEU A 311 8.74 9.06 10.38
N GLU A 312 9.93 9.14 9.79
CA GLU A 312 11.05 8.23 10.03
C GLU A 312 11.47 8.21 11.51
N SER A 313 11.61 9.37 12.15
CA SER A 313 11.97 9.48 13.57
C SER A 313 10.86 8.95 14.47
N VAL A 314 9.61 9.21 14.10
CA VAL A 314 8.43 8.75 14.83
C VAL A 314 8.29 7.23 14.73
N ALA A 315 8.59 6.64 13.56
CA ALA A 315 8.51 5.20 13.33
C ALA A 315 9.61 4.40 14.04
N ARG A 316 10.79 4.98 14.26
CA ARG A 316 11.91 4.30 14.95
C ARG A 316 11.68 4.16 16.45
N ARG A 317 11.08 5.15 17.10
CA ARG A 317 10.82 5.15 18.55
C ARG A 317 10.06 3.92 19.06
N PRO A 318 8.94 3.48 18.46
CA PRO A 318 8.23 2.30 18.92
C PRO A 318 8.99 0.98 18.67
N VAL A 319 9.97 0.98 17.78
CA VAL A 319 10.72 -0.23 17.41
C VAL A 319 12.01 -0.39 18.21
N GLY A 320 12.70 0.72 18.51
CA GLY A 320 14.00 0.70 19.20
C GLY A 320 13.94 0.84 20.72
N ALA A 321 12.73 0.86 21.32
CA ALA A 321 12.56 0.97 22.77
C ALA A 321 12.56 -0.39 23.50
N GLY A 322 12.88 -1.48 22.82
CA GLY A 322 12.89 -2.84 23.36
C GLY A 322 14.20 -3.57 23.10
#